data_AF-A0A3B0B1Q5-F1
#
_entry.id   AF-A0A3B0B1Q5-F1
#
_cell.length_a   1.000
_cell.length_b   1.000
_cell.length_c   1.000
_cell.angle_alpha   90.00
_cell.angle_beta   90.00
_cell.angle_gamma   90.00
#
_symmetry.space_group_name_H-M   'P 1'
#
loop_
_entity.id
_entity.type
_entity.pdbx_description
1 polymer ?
#
loop_
_entity_poly.entity_id
_entity_poly.type
_entity_poly.pdbx_seq_one_letter_code
_entity_poly.pdbx_strand_id
1 'polypeptide(L)'
;MTVTETARSVWLDGVNPVTKIVLAVLLSVPLFASIDIVSALVAIALQLLCLPLTGLRLITVLKRLLPIAVFAPVAGISMLLYAEPAGEVYWTFGFATISDDSISLAIAVSLRVIALGLPTILLFGGTDPTQLADALSQVAKLPSRFVLGILAGTRMLGLFLDDWRTMGLARRARGVGDRGVLRRFFSMAFVLLVFAVRRGSKLALAMEARGFGSDIPRTWSRPSRLHPRDGGALLGGAMIMVLALTAAAALGTFRFVWS
;
A
#
# COMPACT_ATOMS: atom_id res chain seq x y z
N MET A 1 11.11 11.05 31.19
CA MET A 1 12.29 10.45 30.53
C MET A 1 11.81 9.55 29.40
N THR A 2 11.56 10.11 28.22
CA THR A 2 11.26 9.31 27.03
C THR A 2 12.58 8.96 26.38
N VAL A 3 12.92 7.68 26.46
CA VAL A 3 14.07 7.05 25.80
C VAL A 3 14.10 7.52 24.34
N THR A 4 15.14 8.28 23.98
CA THR A 4 15.58 8.45 22.60
C THR A 4 16.02 7.07 22.12
N GLU A 5 15.06 6.28 21.65
CA GLU A 5 15.33 5.09 20.87
C GLU A 5 16.09 5.58 19.64
N THR A 6 17.41 5.41 19.64
CA THR A 6 18.26 5.66 18.48
C THR A 6 17.73 4.77 17.38
N ALA A 7 16.85 5.31 16.54
CA ALA A 7 16.27 4.63 15.40
C ALA A 7 17.46 4.14 14.57
N ARG A 8 17.67 2.83 14.57
CA ARG A 8 18.73 2.19 13.79
C ARG A 8 18.44 2.55 12.34
N SER A 9 19.26 3.40 11.72
CA SER A 9 19.06 3.82 10.34
C SER A 9 19.08 2.58 9.45
N VAL A 10 17.95 2.24 8.85
CA VAL A 10 17.84 1.06 8.02
C VAL A 10 18.31 1.41 6.61
N TRP A 11 18.82 0.45 5.86
CA TRP A 11 19.29 0.67 4.49
C TRP A 11 18.22 1.31 3.60
N LEU A 12 16.96 0.86 3.70
CA LEU A 12 15.82 1.36 2.92
C LEU A 12 15.41 2.81 3.29
N ASP A 13 15.79 3.32 4.46
CA ASP A 13 15.54 4.73 4.82
C ASP A 13 16.34 5.69 3.94
N GLY A 14 17.48 5.23 3.40
CA GLY A 14 18.29 6.00 2.46
C GLY A 14 17.84 5.91 1.00
N VAL A 15 16.77 5.18 0.70
CA VAL A 15 16.19 5.09 -0.65
C VAL A 15 15.13 6.17 -0.80
N ASN A 16 15.19 6.91 -1.90
CA ASN A 16 14.26 7.98 -2.19
C ASN A 16 12.81 7.44 -2.27
N PRO A 17 11.82 8.09 -1.64
CA PRO A 17 10.43 7.63 -1.67
C PRO A 17 9.84 7.47 -3.08
N VAL A 18 10.25 8.28 -4.07
CA VAL A 18 9.82 8.09 -5.47
C VAL A 18 10.37 6.80 -6.04
N THR A 19 11.62 6.46 -5.74
CA THR A 19 12.21 5.16 -6.12
C THR A 19 11.43 4.01 -5.51
N LYS A 20 10.94 4.14 -4.27
CA LYS A 20 10.10 3.10 -3.64
C LYS A 20 8.78 2.89 -4.39
N ILE A 21 8.19 3.94 -4.96
CA ILE A 21 7.01 3.82 -5.86
C ILE A 21 7.39 3.06 -7.12
N VAL A 22 8.46 3.46 -7.79
CA VAL A 22 8.94 2.78 -9.02
C VAL A 22 9.25 1.31 -8.73
N LEU A 23 9.89 1.02 -7.60
CA LEU A 23 10.22 -0.32 -7.15
C LEU A 23 8.96 -1.15 -6.85
N ALA A 24 7.93 -0.58 -6.23
CA ALA A 24 6.66 -1.26 -6.01
C ALA A 24 5.99 -1.63 -7.34
N VAL A 25 6.00 -0.72 -8.32
CA VAL A 25 5.50 -0.98 -9.68
C VAL A 25 6.33 -2.08 -10.35
N LEU A 26 7.66 -2.00 -10.26
CA LEU A 26 8.58 -2.97 -10.83
C LEU A 26 8.39 -4.38 -10.26
N LEU A 27 8.09 -4.50 -8.96
CA LEU A 27 7.81 -5.78 -8.31
C LEU A 27 6.39 -6.31 -8.60
N SER A 28 5.49 -5.45 -9.08
CA SER A 28 4.08 -5.79 -9.29
C SER A 28 3.75 -6.10 -10.74
N VAL A 29 4.17 -5.25 -11.67
CA VAL A 29 3.80 -5.31 -13.09
C VAL A 29 4.19 -6.64 -13.76
N PRO A 30 5.42 -7.18 -13.58
CA PRO A 30 5.80 -8.42 -14.25
C PRO A 30 5.02 -9.64 -13.76
N LEU A 31 4.48 -9.63 -12.52
CA LEU A 31 3.62 -10.71 -12.02
C LEU A 31 2.26 -10.79 -12.74
N PHE A 32 1.85 -9.74 -13.44
CA PHE A 32 0.65 -9.80 -14.29
C PHE A 32 0.89 -10.58 -15.59
N ALA A 33 2.14 -10.80 -16.01
CA ALA A 33 2.43 -11.57 -17.20
C ALA A 33 2.28 -13.09 -16.98
N SER A 34 2.28 -13.56 -15.74
CA SER A 34 2.31 -14.97 -15.39
C SER A 34 1.21 -15.38 -14.42
N ILE A 35 0.47 -16.44 -14.76
CA ILE A 35 -0.50 -17.06 -13.85
C ILE A 35 -0.02 -18.43 -13.39
N ASP A 36 0.94 -18.42 -12.46
CA ASP A 36 1.50 -19.64 -11.90
C ASP A 36 1.84 -19.50 -10.41
N ILE A 37 1.82 -20.64 -9.72
CA ILE A 37 2.10 -20.73 -8.28
C ILE A 37 3.59 -20.46 -7.99
N VAL A 38 4.48 -20.87 -8.89
CA VAL A 38 5.94 -20.84 -8.69
C VAL A 38 6.45 -19.40 -8.65
N SER A 39 6.12 -18.58 -9.64
CA SER A 39 6.53 -17.18 -9.70
C SER A 39 6.01 -16.38 -8.49
N ALA A 40 4.76 -16.61 -8.08
CA ALA A 40 4.19 -15.96 -6.91
C ALA A 40 4.91 -16.35 -5.62
N LEU A 41 5.18 -17.64 -5.40
CA LEU A 41 5.90 -18.12 -4.21
C LEU A 41 7.36 -17.64 -4.20
N VAL A 42 8.06 -17.73 -5.32
CA VAL A 42 9.46 -17.28 -5.44
C VAL A 42 9.54 -15.77 -5.20
N ALA A 43 8.62 -14.99 -5.77
CA ALA A 43 8.56 -13.55 -5.52
C ALA A 43 8.32 -13.24 -4.04
N ILE A 44 7.35 -13.92 -3.38
CA ILE A 44 7.09 -13.76 -1.95
C ILE A 44 8.34 -14.11 -1.13
N ALA A 45 8.98 -15.25 -1.41
CA ALA A 45 10.16 -15.71 -0.68
C ALA A 45 11.33 -14.74 -0.80
N LEU A 46 11.65 -14.27 -2.02
CA LEU A 46 12.73 -13.32 -2.26
C LEU A 46 12.45 -11.95 -1.64
N GLN A 47 11.19 -11.49 -1.66
CA GLN A 47 10.80 -10.25 -0.97
C GLN A 47 10.91 -10.38 0.56
N LEU A 48 10.50 -11.52 1.14
CA LEU A 48 10.67 -11.78 2.57
C LEU A 48 12.16 -11.89 2.95
N LEU A 49 13.01 -12.39 2.06
CA LEU A 49 14.47 -12.40 2.27
C LEU A 49 15.04 -10.97 2.36
N CYS A 50 14.41 -10.00 1.70
CA CYS A 50 14.79 -8.59 1.77
C CYS A 50 14.28 -7.87 3.05
N LEU A 51 13.52 -8.54 3.91
CA LEU A 51 12.96 -7.97 5.13
C LEU A 51 14.00 -7.28 6.06
N PRO A 52 15.22 -7.82 6.25
CA PRO A 52 16.25 -7.14 7.06
C PRO A 52 16.63 -5.75 6.54
N LEU A 53 16.51 -5.51 5.22
CA LEU A 53 16.79 -4.21 4.60
C LEU A 53 15.72 -3.15 4.93
N THR A 54 14.54 -3.57 5.40
CA THR A 54 13.42 -2.70 5.75
C THR A 54 13.36 -2.36 7.24
N GLY A 55 14.06 -3.12 8.08
CA GLY A 55 14.06 -2.96 9.55
C GLY A 55 12.72 -3.29 10.20
N LEU A 56 11.72 -3.73 9.43
CA LEU A 56 10.45 -4.21 9.94
C LEU A 56 10.63 -5.58 10.58
N ARG A 57 9.97 -5.82 11.72
CA ARG A 57 9.90 -7.16 12.32
C ARG A 57 9.00 -8.04 11.46
N LEU A 58 9.36 -9.31 11.28
CA LEU A 58 8.55 -10.29 10.53
C LEU A 58 7.11 -10.35 11.03
N ILE A 59 6.91 -10.32 12.35
CA ILE A 59 5.57 -10.30 12.98
C ILE A 59 4.75 -9.08 12.55
N THR A 60 5.37 -7.90 12.37
CA THR A 60 4.68 -6.70 11.90
C THR A 60 4.23 -6.86 10.45
N VAL A 61 5.08 -7.45 9.60
CA VAL A 61 4.74 -7.74 8.21
C VAL A 61 3.59 -8.75 8.14
N LEU A 62 3.68 -9.86 8.87
CA LEU A 62 2.62 -10.88 8.92
C LEU A 62 1.28 -10.32 9.43
N LYS A 63 1.29 -9.47 10.47
CA LYS A 63 0.06 -8.82 10.98
C LYS A 63 -0.58 -7.88 9.94
N ARG A 64 0.24 -7.16 9.16
CA ARG A 64 -0.25 -6.27 8.09
C ARG A 64 -0.69 -7.07 6.86
N LEU A 65 -0.08 -8.21 6.61
CA LEU A 65 -0.40 -9.11 5.49
C LEU A 65 -1.62 -9.98 5.80
N LEU A 66 -1.92 -10.24 7.07
CA LEU A 66 -3.05 -11.06 7.51
C LEU A 66 -4.40 -10.68 6.84
N PRO A 67 -4.86 -9.42 6.83
CA PRO A 67 -6.11 -9.09 6.14
C PRO A 67 -6.01 -9.40 4.64
N ILE A 68 -4.88 -9.11 3.99
CA ILE A 68 -4.68 -9.42 2.57
C ILE A 68 -4.76 -10.93 2.34
N ALA A 69 -4.10 -11.74 3.19
CA ALA A 69 -4.12 -13.19 3.10
C ALA A 69 -5.51 -13.79 3.35
N VAL A 70 -6.30 -13.19 4.24
CA VAL A 70 -7.70 -13.61 4.48
C VAL A 70 -8.60 -13.29 3.29
N PHE A 71 -8.39 -12.15 2.62
CA PHE A 71 -9.17 -11.76 1.44
C PHE A 71 -8.64 -12.31 0.12
N ALA A 72 -7.39 -12.78 0.06
CA ALA A 72 -6.77 -13.29 -1.15
C ALA A 72 -7.54 -14.46 -1.81
N PRO A 73 -8.07 -15.45 -1.07
CA PRO A 73 -8.90 -16.51 -1.64
C PRO A 73 -10.13 -15.99 -2.38
N VAL A 74 -10.69 -14.84 -1.98
CA VAL A 74 -11.85 -14.23 -2.65
C VAL A 74 -11.52 -13.88 -4.10
N ALA A 75 -10.29 -13.44 -4.38
CA ALA A 75 -9.84 -13.21 -5.75
C ALA A 75 -9.66 -14.51 -6.55
N GLY A 76 -9.37 -15.63 -5.88
CA GLY A 76 -9.25 -16.95 -6.50
C GLY A 76 -10.60 -17.62 -6.81
N ILE A 77 -11.70 -17.22 -6.14
CA ILE A 77 -13.03 -17.83 -6.34
C ILE A 77 -13.47 -17.76 -7.81
N SER A 78 -13.20 -16.66 -8.51
CA SER A 78 -13.59 -16.53 -9.91
C SER A 78 -12.89 -17.57 -10.79
N MET A 79 -11.59 -17.82 -10.55
CA MET A 79 -10.85 -18.86 -11.27
C MET A 79 -11.29 -20.27 -10.85
N LEU A 80 -11.62 -20.47 -9.57
CA LEU A 80 -12.08 -21.77 -9.08
C LEU A 80 -13.38 -22.21 -9.77
N LEU A 81 -14.30 -21.28 -10.01
CA LEU A 81 -15.63 -21.58 -10.54
C LEU A 81 -15.69 -21.50 -12.07
N TYR A 82 -14.93 -20.59 -12.70
CA TYR A 82 -15.09 -20.24 -14.10
C TYR A 82 -13.81 -20.37 -14.95
N ALA A 83 -12.72 -20.91 -14.40
CA ALA A 83 -11.58 -21.26 -15.25
C ALA A 83 -11.97 -22.34 -16.28
N GLU A 84 -11.28 -22.33 -17.41
CA GLU A 84 -11.47 -23.35 -18.44
C GLU A 84 -11.19 -24.74 -17.85
N PRO A 85 -12.18 -25.64 -17.83
CA PRO A 85 -12.03 -26.91 -17.14
C PRO A 85 -10.99 -27.78 -17.83
N ALA A 86 -9.98 -28.23 -17.09
CA ALA A 86 -8.96 -29.16 -17.58
C ALA A 86 -8.50 -30.09 -16.45
N GLY A 87 -8.24 -31.36 -16.80
CA GLY A 87 -7.87 -32.40 -15.84
C GLY A 87 -9.07 -33.13 -15.24
N GLU A 88 -8.93 -33.66 -14.02
CA GLU A 88 -10.02 -34.33 -13.31
C GLU A 88 -11.06 -33.29 -12.86
N VAL A 89 -12.33 -33.61 -13.07
CA VAL A 89 -13.45 -32.75 -12.69
C VAL A 89 -14.07 -33.29 -11.41
N TYR A 90 -13.96 -32.53 -10.33
CA TYR A 90 -14.49 -32.91 -9.03
C TYR A 90 -15.96 -32.55 -8.86
N TRP A 91 -16.38 -31.43 -9.45
CA TRP A 91 -17.74 -30.94 -9.30
C TRP A 91 -18.16 -30.04 -10.46
N THR A 92 -19.40 -30.20 -10.90
CA THR A 92 -20.03 -29.37 -11.94
C THR A 92 -21.40 -28.94 -11.47
N PHE A 93 -21.67 -27.64 -11.47
CA PHE A 93 -22.98 -27.09 -11.18
C PHE A 93 -23.29 -25.91 -12.11
N GLY A 94 -24.15 -26.15 -13.11
CA GLY A 94 -24.47 -25.16 -14.14
C GLY A 94 -23.21 -24.78 -14.94
N PHE A 95 -22.91 -23.48 -14.99
CA PHE A 95 -21.70 -22.95 -15.63
C PHE A 95 -20.45 -23.04 -14.75
N ALA A 96 -20.58 -23.44 -13.48
CA ALA A 96 -19.44 -23.55 -12.57
C ALA A 96 -18.87 -24.97 -12.60
N THR A 97 -17.59 -25.11 -12.95
CA THR A 97 -16.90 -26.41 -13.00
C THR A 97 -15.59 -26.32 -12.23
N ILE A 98 -15.47 -27.16 -11.21
CA ILE A 98 -14.25 -27.30 -10.40
C ILE A 98 -13.43 -28.45 -10.97
N SER A 99 -12.32 -28.10 -11.59
CA SER A 99 -11.30 -29.03 -12.09
C SER A 99 -9.97 -28.85 -11.36
N ASP A 100 -9.04 -29.79 -11.53
CA ASP A 100 -7.65 -29.65 -11.07
C ASP A 100 -7.03 -28.31 -11.49
N ASP A 101 -7.21 -27.94 -12.76
CA ASP A 101 -6.65 -26.70 -13.28
C ASP A 101 -7.27 -25.46 -12.64
N SER A 102 -8.60 -25.47 -12.47
CA SER A 102 -9.35 -24.41 -11.79
C SER A 102 -8.87 -24.21 -10.34
N ILE A 103 -8.57 -25.29 -9.63
CA ILE A 103 -8.00 -25.24 -8.26
C ILE A 103 -6.59 -24.63 -8.30
N SER A 104 -5.74 -25.09 -9.21
CA SER A 104 -4.37 -24.59 -9.34
C SER A 104 -4.34 -23.08 -9.65
N LEU A 105 -5.21 -22.62 -10.54
CA LEU A 105 -5.36 -21.21 -10.92
C LEU A 105 -5.90 -20.37 -9.76
N ALA A 106 -6.88 -20.89 -9.02
CA ALA A 106 -7.42 -20.21 -7.84
C ALA A 106 -6.33 -19.98 -6.78
N ILE A 107 -5.47 -20.99 -6.54
CA ILE A 107 -4.33 -20.87 -5.64
C ILE A 107 -3.30 -19.88 -6.19
N ALA A 108 -2.96 -19.97 -7.48
CA ALA A 108 -2.02 -19.06 -8.12
C ALA A 108 -2.45 -17.59 -8.01
N VAL A 109 -3.73 -17.29 -8.27
CA VAL A 109 -4.28 -15.94 -8.13
C VAL A 109 -4.27 -15.48 -6.68
N SER A 110 -4.65 -16.34 -5.74
CA SER A 110 -4.62 -16.02 -4.30
C SER A 110 -3.21 -15.66 -3.84
N LEU A 111 -2.21 -16.46 -4.22
CA LEU A 111 -0.81 -16.18 -3.94
C LEU A 111 -0.31 -14.91 -4.64
N ARG A 112 -0.76 -14.63 -5.86
CA ARG A 112 -0.42 -13.38 -6.56
C ARG A 112 -0.89 -12.16 -5.77
N VAL A 113 -2.11 -12.17 -5.23
CA VAL A 113 -2.62 -11.06 -4.40
C VAL A 113 -1.70 -10.79 -3.21
N ILE A 114 -1.20 -11.85 -2.56
CA ILE A 114 -0.23 -11.75 -1.46
C ILE A 114 1.10 -11.17 -1.98
N ALA A 115 1.61 -11.67 -3.10
CA ALA A 115 2.85 -11.21 -3.73
C ALA A 115 2.80 -9.74 -4.15
N LEU A 116 1.64 -9.22 -4.54
CA LEU A 116 1.41 -7.80 -4.89
C LEU A 116 1.21 -6.92 -3.64
N GLY A 117 0.65 -7.46 -2.56
CA GLY A 117 0.47 -6.74 -1.30
C GLY A 117 1.76 -6.56 -0.51
N LEU A 118 2.64 -7.56 -0.54
CA LEU A 118 3.89 -7.58 0.21
C LEU A 118 4.85 -6.40 -0.07
N PRO A 119 5.16 -5.99 -1.32
CA PRO A 119 6.08 -4.88 -1.56
C PRO A 119 5.51 -3.57 -1.05
N THR A 120 4.18 -3.41 -1.06
CA THR A 120 3.51 -2.22 -0.48
C THR A 120 3.80 -2.11 1.02
N ILE A 121 3.70 -3.21 1.75
CA ILE A 121 3.97 -3.25 3.20
C ILE A 121 5.46 -3.00 3.48
N LEU A 122 6.35 -3.65 2.71
CA LEU A 122 7.80 -3.57 2.91
C LEU A 122 8.36 -2.18 2.58
N LEU A 123 7.89 -1.56 1.50
CA LEU A 123 8.44 -0.30 0.99
C LEU A 123 7.83 0.93 1.67
N PHE A 124 6.52 0.92 1.92
CA PHE A 124 5.82 2.08 2.49
C PHE A 124 5.61 1.99 3.99
N GLY A 125 5.87 0.84 4.61
CA GLY A 125 5.54 0.58 6.00
C GLY A 125 6.19 1.48 7.05
N GLY A 126 7.28 2.16 6.70
CA GLY A 126 8.00 3.15 7.53
C GLY A 126 8.30 4.47 6.82
N THR A 127 7.70 4.73 5.64
CA THR A 127 8.00 5.94 4.87
C THR A 127 7.24 7.15 5.43
N ASP A 128 7.96 8.24 5.75
CA ASP A 128 7.36 9.50 6.21
C ASP A 128 6.58 10.18 5.07
N PRO A 129 5.28 10.50 5.27
CA PRO A 129 4.46 11.18 4.26
C PRO A 129 5.04 12.54 3.81
N THR A 130 5.77 13.23 4.69
CA THR A 130 6.44 14.50 4.35
C THR A 130 7.56 14.27 3.35
N GLN A 131 8.42 13.27 3.58
CA GLN A 131 9.50 12.93 2.66
C GLN A 131 8.95 12.43 1.31
N LEU A 132 7.85 11.67 1.33
CA LEU A 132 7.17 11.24 0.12
C LEU A 132 6.64 12.43 -0.69
N ALA A 133 6.01 13.40 -0.05
CA ALA A 133 5.52 14.63 -0.68
C ALA A 133 6.68 15.47 -1.27
N ASP A 134 7.77 15.63 -0.52
CA ASP A 134 8.97 16.34 -0.99
C ASP A 134 9.59 15.63 -2.21
N ALA A 135 9.67 14.30 -2.19
CA ALA A 135 10.18 13.52 -3.32
C ALA A 135 9.28 13.61 -4.56
N LEU A 136 7.97 13.49 -4.39
CA LEU A 136 7.01 13.60 -5.51
C LEU A 136 7.07 14.97 -6.20
N SER A 137 7.25 16.04 -5.43
CA SER A 137 7.29 17.41 -5.96
C SER A 137 8.66 17.78 -6.54
N GLN A 138 9.76 17.34 -5.93
CA GLN A 138 11.12 17.70 -6.37
C GLN A 138 11.68 16.74 -7.43
N VAL A 139 11.46 15.43 -7.28
CA VAL A 139 12.03 14.39 -8.17
C VAL A 139 11.06 14.04 -9.28
N ALA A 140 9.82 13.67 -8.94
CA ALA A 140 8.78 13.35 -9.94
C ALA A 140 8.15 14.61 -10.58
N LYS A 141 8.56 15.81 -10.13
CA LYS A 141 8.12 17.11 -10.65
C LYS A 141 6.60 17.29 -10.70
N LEU A 142 5.87 16.63 -9.80
CA LEU A 142 4.42 16.80 -9.70
C LEU A 142 4.07 18.22 -9.23
N PRO A 143 2.93 18.79 -9.66
CA PRO A 143 2.55 20.14 -9.27
C PRO A 143 2.44 20.27 -7.75
N SER A 144 3.30 21.09 -7.16
CA SER A 144 3.45 21.22 -5.70
C SER A 144 2.15 21.59 -4.98
N ARG A 145 1.25 22.33 -5.67
CA ARG A 145 -0.10 22.68 -5.19
C ARG A 145 -0.92 21.44 -4.76
N PHE A 146 -0.92 20.38 -5.57
CA PHE A 146 -1.69 19.17 -5.29
C PHE A 146 -0.99 18.31 -4.24
N VAL A 147 0.33 18.11 -4.38
CA VAL A 147 1.11 17.28 -3.45
C VAL A 147 1.04 17.82 -2.02
N LEU A 148 1.22 19.13 -1.85
CA LEU A 148 1.17 19.77 -0.53
C LEU A 148 -0.26 19.86 0.01
N GLY A 149 -1.27 20.01 -0.85
CA GLY A 149 -2.68 19.92 -0.47
C GLY A 149 -3.01 18.53 0.09
N ILE A 150 -2.58 17.47 -0.59
CA ILE A 150 -2.73 16.08 -0.13
C ILE A 150 -1.97 15.87 1.20
N LEU A 151 -0.72 16.33 1.29
CA LEU A 151 0.06 16.24 2.54
C LEU A 151 -0.67 16.92 3.71
N ALA A 152 -1.22 18.12 3.49
CA ALA A 152 -1.97 18.82 4.51
C ALA A 152 -3.27 18.08 4.89
N GLY A 153 -3.97 17.51 3.90
CA GLY A 153 -5.13 16.64 4.10
C GLY A 153 -4.80 15.40 4.95
N THR A 154 -3.70 14.70 4.65
CA THR A 154 -3.28 13.51 5.44
C THR A 154 -2.99 13.86 6.90
N ARG A 155 -2.39 15.02 7.18
CA ARG A 155 -2.19 15.52 8.54
C ARG A 155 -3.52 15.86 9.23
N MET A 156 -4.44 16.50 8.51
CA MET A 156 -5.78 16.81 9.01
C MET A 156 -6.58 15.56 9.36
N LEU A 157 -6.47 14.48 8.58
CA LEU A 157 -7.12 13.20 8.90
C LEU A 157 -6.71 12.68 10.27
N GLY A 158 -5.42 12.77 10.63
CA GLY A 158 -4.94 12.41 11.97
C GLY A 158 -5.63 13.23 13.07
N LEU A 159 -5.71 14.54 12.90
CA LEU A 159 -6.41 15.42 13.84
C LEU A 159 -7.90 15.09 13.95
N PHE A 160 -8.55 14.73 12.84
CA PHE A 160 -9.97 14.38 12.85
C PHE A 160 -10.26 13.05 13.56
N LEU A 161 -9.32 12.09 13.52
CA LEU A 161 -9.43 10.86 14.31
C LEU A 161 -9.37 11.15 15.81
N ASP A 162 -8.51 12.08 16.23
CA ASP A 162 -8.42 12.51 17.62
C ASP A 162 -9.64 13.33 18.05
N ASP A 163 -10.12 14.22 17.18
CA ASP A 163 -11.38 14.96 17.39
C ASP A 163 -12.55 13.98 17.54
N TRP A 164 -12.63 12.94 16.71
CA TRP A 164 -13.66 11.89 16.79
C TRP A 164 -13.65 11.17 18.14
N ARG A 165 -12.47 10.75 18.60
CA ARG A 165 -12.29 10.09 19.91
C ARG A 165 -12.70 11.01 21.06
N THR A 166 -12.25 12.26 21.01
CA THR A 166 -12.54 13.28 22.03
C THR A 166 -14.03 13.59 22.11
N MET A 167 -14.69 13.77 20.96
CA MET A 167 -16.15 13.96 20.89
C MET A 167 -16.91 12.75 21.44
N GLY A 168 -16.40 11.53 21.21
CA GLY A 168 -16.97 10.30 21.76
C GLY A 168 -16.85 10.20 23.27
N LEU A 169 -15.76 10.72 23.86
CA LEU A 169 -15.57 10.81 25.31
C LEU A 169 -16.45 11.90 25.94
N ALA A 170 -16.48 13.09 25.33
CA ALA A 170 -17.27 14.23 25.83
C ALA A 170 -18.78 13.94 25.87
N ARG A 171 -19.33 13.25 24.85
CA ARG A 171 -20.75 12.85 24.84
C ARG A 171 -21.09 11.88 25.97
N ARG A 172 -20.21 10.91 26.23
CA ARG A 172 -20.37 9.96 27.34
C ARG A 172 -20.36 10.68 28.70
N ALA A 173 -19.44 11.64 28.88
CA ALA A 173 -19.38 12.44 30.10
C ALA A 173 -20.65 13.29 30.32
N ARG A 174 -21.31 13.74 29.25
CA ARG A 174 -22.59 14.48 29.32
C ARG A 174 -23.82 13.59 29.51
N GLY A 175 -23.65 12.28 29.73
CA GLY A 175 -24.76 11.33 29.82
C GLY A 175 -25.56 11.18 28.52
N VAL A 176 -25.02 11.67 27.38
CA VAL A 176 -25.65 11.54 26.07
C VAL A 176 -25.35 10.13 25.56
N GLY A 177 -26.09 9.14 26.07
CA GLY A 177 -25.91 7.71 25.85
C GLY A 177 -26.93 7.08 24.90
N ASP A 178 -26.41 6.51 23.81
CA ASP A 178 -26.84 5.30 23.09
C ASP A 178 -28.30 5.09 22.66
N ARG A 179 -29.08 6.15 22.41
CA ARG A 179 -30.28 6.00 21.55
C ARG A 179 -29.87 5.86 20.07
N GLY A 180 -29.41 4.66 19.71
CA GLY A 180 -29.10 4.24 18.34
C GLY A 180 -27.67 4.57 17.89
N VAL A 181 -26.87 3.52 17.63
CA VAL A 181 -25.50 3.61 17.11
C VAL A 181 -25.45 4.44 15.82
N LEU A 182 -26.44 4.27 14.96
CA LEU A 182 -26.52 4.95 13.68
C LEU A 182 -26.77 6.45 13.82
N ARG A 183 -27.74 6.85 14.65
CA ARG A 183 -28.03 8.27 14.92
C ARG A 183 -26.84 8.97 15.57
N ARG A 184 -26.18 8.28 16.50
CA ARG A 184 -24.93 8.75 17.12
C ARG A 184 -23.86 8.97 16.05
N PHE A 185 -23.61 7.99 15.19
CA PHE A 185 -22.61 8.09 14.12
C PHE A 185 -22.84 9.31 13.22
N PHE A 186 -24.05 9.47 12.66
CA PHE A 186 -24.37 10.60 11.79
C PHE A 186 -24.27 11.95 12.51
N SER A 187 -24.69 12.03 13.78
CA SER A 187 -24.51 13.24 14.59
C SER A 187 -23.03 13.56 14.83
N MET A 188 -22.19 12.57 15.11
CA MET A 188 -20.73 12.78 15.26
C MET A 188 -20.10 13.21 13.93
N ALA A 189 -20.50 12.56 12.84
CA ALA A 189 -19.99 12.81 11.49
C ALA A 189 -20.34 14.22 11.00
N PHE A 190 -21.58 14.67 11.23
CA PHE A 190 -21.99 16.03 10.88
C PHE A 190 -21.17 17.09 11.62
N VAL A 191 -20.96 16.93 12.93
CA VAL A 191 -20.12 17.86 13.71
C VAL A 191 -18.68 17.84 13.21
N LEU A 192 -18.13 16.65 12.92
CA LEU A 192 -16.79 16.53 12.36
C LEU A 192 -16.67 17.19 10.98
N LEU A 193 -17.70 17.06 10.13
CA LEU A 193 -17.75 17.71 8.82
C LEU A 193 -17.71 19.23 8.96
N VAL A 194 -18.50 19.81 9.87
CA VAL A 194 -18.47 21.26 10.13
C VAL A 194 -17.08 21.72 10.60
N PHE A 195 -16.45 20.96 11.49
CA PHE A 195 -15.07 21.24 11.91
C PHE A 195 -14.07 21.11 10.77
N ALA A 196 -14.25 20.11 9.90
CA ALA A 196 -13.40 19.90 8.74
C ALA A 196 -13.49 21.05 7.75
N VAL A 197 -14.70 21.50 7.41
CA VAL A 197 -14.91 22.67 6.54
C VAL A 197 -14.25 23.91 7.15
N ARG A 198 -14.52 24.21 8.42
CA ARG A 198 -13.97 25.41 9.09
C ARG A 198 -12.45 25.37 9.17
N ARG A 199 -11.86 24.23 9.51
CA ARG A 199 -10.39 24.07 9.62
C ARG A 199 -9.75 24.09 8.23
N GLY A 200 -10.39 23.49 7.23
CA GLY A 200 -9.98 23.53 5.83
C GLY A 200 -9.92 24.95 5.27
N SER A 201 -10.99 25.74 5.44
CA SER A 201 -11.03 27.13 5.00
C SER A 201 -9.95 27.99 5.68
N LYS A 202 -9.75 27.81 7.00
CA LYS A 202 -8.68 28.52 7.73
C LYS A 202 -7.29 28.13 7.22
N LEU A 203 -7.07 26.85 6.93
CA LEU A 203 -5.80 26.38 6.39
C LEU A 203 -5.55 26.95 4.99
N ALA A 204 -6.55 26.91 4.11
CA ALA A 204 -6.44 27.47 2.77
C ALA A 204 -6.10 28.97 2.82
N LEU A 205 -6.83 29.75 3.61
CA LEU A 205 -6.57 31.18 3.80
C LEU A 205 -5.16 31.42 4.37
N ALA A 206 -4.72 30.61 5.34
CA ALA A 206 -3.38 30.72 5.91
C ALA A 206 -2.26 30.28 4.97
N MET A 207 -2.57 29.45 3.96
CA MET A 207 -1.64 29.07 2.89
C MET A 207 -1.55 30.20 1.87
N GLU A 208 -2.67 30.74 1.41
CA GLU A 208 -2.74 31.88 0.49
C GLU A 208 -2.06 33.12 1.07
N ALA A 209 -2.32 33.45 2.34
CA ALA A 209 -1.66 34.57 3.03
C ALA A 209 -0.14 34.41 3.14
N ARG A 210 0.39 33.18 3.04
CA ARG A 210 1.83 32.88 2.99
C ARG A 210 2.37 32.77 1.56
N GLY A 211 1.61 33.22 0.56
CA GLY A 211 2.00 33.21 -0.85
C GLY A 211 1.92 31.83 -1.50
N PHE A 212 1.21 30.86 -0.90
CA PHE A 212 0.96 29.57 -1.53
C PHE A 212 0.10 29.76 -2.78
N GLY A 213 0.56 29.26 -3.92
CA GLY A 213 -0.12 29.45 -5.21
C GLY A 213 0.31 30.72 -5.97
N SER A 214 1.28 31.48 -5.46
CA SER A 214 1.92 32.56 -6.22
C SER A 214 2.77 32.02 -7.39
N ASP A 215 3.02 32.88 -8.38
CA ASP A 215 3.89 32.57 -9.54
C ASP A 215 5.39 32.62 -9.21
N ILE A 216 5.73 32.86 -7.94
CA ILE A 216 7.12 32.91 -7.49
C ILE A 216 7.67 31.47 -7.46
N PRO A 217 8.87 31.22 -8.02
CA PRO A 217 9.48 29.90 -7.98
C PRO A 217 9.68 29.45 -6.53
N ARG A 218 9.12 28.28 -6.19
CA ARG A 218 9.14 27.74 -4.82
C ARG A 218 10.52 27.21 -4.46
N THR A 219 11.01 27.58 -3.28
CA THR A 219 12.20 26.98 -2.64
C THR A 219 11.80 25.92 -1.62
N TRP A 220 12.69 24.94 -1.42
CA TRP A 220 12.44 23.77 -0.55
C TRP A 220 13.37 23.80 0.65
N SER A 221 12.80 23.63 1.86
CA SER A 221 13.59 23.57 3.09
C SER A 221 14.33 22.24 3.27
N ARG A 222 13.81 21.16 2.68
CA ARG A 222 14.39 19.82 2.71
C ARG A 222 14.60 19.33 1.27
N PRO A 223 15.85 19.22 0.80
CA PRO A 223 16.09 18.74 -0.55
C PRO A 223 15.87 17.22 -0.64
N SER A 224 15.09 16.78 -1.63
CA SER A 224 14.95 15.36 -1.99
C SER A 224 15.79 15.09 -3.24
N ARG A 225 16.81 14.24 -3.09
CA ARG A 225 17.73 13.88 -4.18
C ARG A 225 17.74 12.38 -4.37
N LEU A 226 18.04 11.96 -5.60
CA LEU A 226 18.35 10.57 -5.91
C LEU A 226 19.77 10.25 -5.43
N HIS A 227 19.95 9.07 -4.89
CA HIS A 227 21.19 8.55 -4.35
C HIS A 227 21.57 7.25 -5.09
N PRO A 228 22.85 6.87 -5.19
CA PRO A 228 23.25 5.58 -5.77
C PRO A 228 22.54 4.34 -5.17
N ARG A 229 22.02 4.45 -3.95
CA ARG A 229 21.20 3.41 -3.30
C ARG A 229 19.90 3.14 -4.05
N ASP A 230 19.34 4.15 -4.71
CA ASP A 230 18.15 4.03 -5.55
C ASP A 230 18.38 3.07 -6.72
N GLY A 231 19.52 3.22 -7.41
CA GLY A 231 19.91 2.33 -8.50
C GLY A 231 20.08 0.88 -8.01
N GLY A 232 20.75 0.69 -6.86
CA GLY A 232 20.88 -0.64 -6.25
C GLY A 232 19.54 -1.27 -5.87
N ALA A 233 18.60 -0.49 -5.35
CA ALA A 233 17.26 -0.96 -5.01
C ALA A 233 16.46 -1.38 -6.26
N LEU A 234 16.53 -0.60 -7.34
CA LEU A 234 15.88 -0.92 -8.61
C LEU A 234 16.49 -2.17 -9.27
N LEU A 235 17.81 -2.29 -9.29
CA LEU A 235 18.50 -3.49 -9.80
C LEU A 235 18.15 -4.73 -8.97
N GLY A 236 18.12 -4.62 -7.65
CA GLY A 236 17.67 -5.69 -6.76
C GLY A 236 16.23 -6.12 -7.05
N GLY A 237 15.31 -5.16 -7.21
CA GLY A 237 13.93 -5.43 -7.58
C GLY A 237 13.79 -6.12 -8.94
N ALA A 238 14.54 -5.65 -9.94
CA ALA A 238 14.58 -6.27 -11.26
C ALA A 238 15.10 -7.72 -11.19
N MET A 239 16.17 -7.98 -10.43
CA MET A 239 16.70 -9.33 -10.23
C MET A 239 15.68 -10.25 -9.56
N ILE A 240 14.95 -9.77 -8.55
CA ILE A 240 13.88 -10.56 -7.90
C ILE A 240 12.85 -11.01 -8.94
N MET A 241 12.41 -10.11 -9.82
CA MET A 241 11.41 -10.43 -10.83
C MET A 241 11.94 -11.35 -11.92
N VAL A 242 13.17 -11.13 -12.39
CA VAL A 242 13.82 -12.03 -13.36
C VAL A 242 13.96 -13.43 -12.77
N LEU A 243 14.41 -13.56 -11.52
CA LEU A 243 14.52 -14.87 -10.85
C LEU A 243 13.15 -15.55 -10.66
N ALA A 244 12.12 -14.80 -10.27
CA ALA A 244 10.78 -15.35 -10.11
C ALA A 244 10.19 -15.87 -11.44
N LEU A 245 10.34 -15.12 -12.53
CA LEU A 245 9.81 -15.51 -13.85
C LEU A 245 10.65 -16.63 -14.50
N THR A 246 11.98 -16.58 -14.37
CA THR A 246 12.86 -17.64 -14.89
C THR A 246 12.67 -18.96 -14.13
N ALA A 247 12.41 -18.93 -12.83
CA ALA A 247 12.05 -20.13 -12.07
C ALA A 247 10.76 -20.76 -12.61
N ALA A 248 9.72 -19.96 -12.86
CA ALA A 248 8.48 -20.45 -13.46
C ALA A 248 8.68 -21.00 -14.88
N ALA A 249 9.51 -20.33 -15.70
CA ALA A 249 9.83 -20.79 -17.05
C ALA A 249 10.64 -22.10 -17.05
N ALA A 250 11.62 -22.23 -16.14
CA ALA A 250 12.45 -23.42 -16.03
C ALA A 250 11.67 -24.65 -15.54
N LEU A 251 10.67 -24.46 -14.68
CA LEU A 251 9.77 -25.52 -14.24
C LEU A 251 8.65 -25.84 -15.25
N GLY A 252 8.59 -25.12 -16.39
CA GLY A 252 7.55 -25.33 -17.41
C GLY A 252 6.15 -24.95 -16.95
N THR A 253 6.00 -24.28 -15.79
CA THR A 253 4.70 -23.86 -15.23
C THR A 253 4.27 -22.49 -15.72
N PHE A 254 5.04 -21.87 -16.61
CA PHE A 254 4.78 -20.53 -17.10
C PHE A 254 3.53 -20.51 -18.00
N ARG A 255 2.41 -20.06 -17.45
CA ARG A 255 1.17 -19.83 -18.19
C ARG A 255 1.02 -18.35 -18.45
N PHE A 256 1.11 -17.98 -19.72
CA PHE A 256 0.89 -16.61 -20.14
C PHE A 256 -0.61 -16.29 -20.05
N VAL A 257 -0.96 -15.09 -19.59
CA VAL A 257 -2.35 -14.68 -19.37
C VAL A 257 -3.24 -14.77 -20.62
N TRP A 258 -2.64 -14.73 -21.81
CA TRP A 258 -3.33 -14.65 -23.10
C TRP A 258 -3.27 -15.92 -23.95
N SER A 259 -2.74 -17.03 -23.41
CA SER A 259 -2.70 -18.34 -24.08
C SER A 259 -3.56 -19.34 -23.34
#